data_AF-A0A9E4JQN0-F1
#
_entry.id   AF-A0A9E4JQN0-F1
#
_cell.length_a   1.000
_cell.length_b   1.000
_cell.length_c   1.000
_cell.angle_alpha   90.00
_cell.angle_beta   90.00
_cell.angle_gamma   90.00
#
_symmetry.space_group_name_H-M   'P 1'
#
loop_
_entity.id
_entity.type
_entity.pdbx_description
1 polymer ?
#
loop_
_entity_poly.entity_id
_entity_poly.type
_entity_poly.pdbx_seq_one_letter_code
_entity_poly.pdbx_strand_id
1 'polypeptide(L)'
;MKLDLHTLTQQHNLTPRGIIHIGAYEGKDLKRYPAPDTAKILLIEANPKAVEHLQANFADKPNIIISQTAIANHNTPVTLNLTSIESNSSIFPLSGYREIYPNLKVTQEITLESRSLDTLLSELNLRPVDFNFLYLDIQGAELLALQGAPQLLKHIEAIYTTVSYEDLFEGAALIDEVDAFLAEHHFVRIAEANPYHPSWGEVFYLREHLSLNNDETQPNADEMTLPVVEETVTKAEFLQTQQELEDLQSRYEQIQKELEQSQIQQQQTQTELSQTQQQLQTSQTELSQTQQQLQTSQTELSQTQQQLKTSQTELSQTQQQLQTSQTQQQQTQQELDQSRSELHQTREELELTQFQLDEIQVELEQSISQLHQTKEELKTTQEQLQQLQQEQTTPKSSPNHSSAHVKMLAKIIAETLPDS
;
A
#
# COMPACT_ATOMS: atom_id res chain seq x y z
N MET A 1 -7.24 -26.37 20.32
CA MET A 1 -5.84 -26.40 19.83
C MET A 1 -5.89 -26.65 18.33
N LYS A 2 -4.95 -26.09 17.54
CA LYS A 2 -4.88 -26.37 16.09
C LYS A 2 -4.60 -27.84 15.82
N LEU A 3 -4.91 -28.31 14.62
CA LEU A 3 -4.44 -29.62 14.18
C LEU A 3 -2.92 -29.60 14.00
N ASP A 4 -2.26 -30.59 14.59
CA ASP A 4 -0.82 -30.82 14.45
C ASP A 4 -0.57 -31.73 13.24
N LEU A 5 -0.19 -31.12 12.12
CA LEU A 5 0.09 -31.84 10.88
C LEU A 5 1.33 -32.72 10.98
N HIS A 6 2.28 -32.42 11.88
CA HIS A 6 3.45 -33.28 12.10
C HIS A 6 3.01 -34.61 12.72
N THR A 7 2.23 -34.54 13.79
CA THR A 7 1.68 -35.72 14.46
C THR A 7 0.76 -36.51 13.52
N LEU A 8 -0.15 -35.85 12.82
CA LEU A 8 -1.10 -36.52 11.91
C LEU A 8 -0.39 -37.22 10.74
N THR A 9 0.60 -36.59 10.13
CA THR A 9 1.37 -37.22 9.05
C THR A 9 2.20 -38.41 9.55
N GLN A 10 2.80 -38.31 10.73
CA GLN A 10 3.52 -39.43 11.36
C GLN A 10 2.61 -40.60 11.69
N GLN A 11 1.44 -40.34 12.32
CA GLN A 11 0.48 -41.37 12.70
C GLN A 11 -0.03 -42.20 11.52
N HIS A 12 -0.06 -41.60 10.32
CA HIS A 12 -0.55 -42.23 9.10
C HIS A 12 0.58 -42.56 8.11
N ASN A 13 1.85 -42.51 8.53
CA ASN A 13 3.03 -42.81 7.70
C ASN A 13 3.06 -42.02 6.38
N LEU A 14 2.58 -40.78 6.39
CA LEU A 14 2.54 -39.90 5.24
C LEU A 14 3.84 -39.10 5.12
N THR A 15 4.48 -39.17 3.96
CA THR A 15 5.60 -38.29 3.62
C THR A 15 5.19 -37.39 2.45
N PRO A 16 5.18 -36.05 2.63
CA PRO A 16 4.89 -35.13 1.52
C PRO A 16 5.96 -35.24 0.43
N ARG A 17 5.56 -35.73 -0.75
CA ARG A 17 6.36 -35.70 -1.99
C ARG A 17 6.24 -34.33 -2.67
N GLY A 18 5.06 -33.75 -2.58
CA GLY A 18 4.79 -32.40 -3.04
C GLY A 18 3.53 -31.85 -2.40
N ILE A 19 3.54 -30.54 -2.16
CA ILE A 19 2.49 -29.81 -1.46
C ILE A 19 1.93 -28.74 -2.39
N ILE A 20 0.61 -28.69 -2.52
CA ILE A 20 -0.10 -27.54 -3.06
C ILE A 20 -0.78 -26.84 -1.89
N HIS A 21 -0.43 -25.58 -1.66
CA HIS A 21 -0.96 -24.75 -0.58
C HIS A 21 -1.66 -23.54 -1.20
N ILE A 22 -2.98 -23.49 -1.02
CA ILE A 22 -3.87 -22.48 -1.59
C ILE A 22 -4.36 -21.57 -0.46
N GLY A 23 -4.29 -20.26 -0.69
CA GLY A 23 -4.46 -19.27 0.38
C GLY A 23 -3.18 -19.13 1.21
N ALA A 24 -2.03 -19.18 0.54
CA ALA A 24 -0.74 -19.22 1.22
C ALA A 24 -0.41 -17.93 2.01
N TYR A 25 -1.06 -16.80 1.70
CA TYR A 25 -0.84 -15.49 2.30
C TYR A 25 0.64 -15.09 2.38
N GLU A 26 1.31 -15.21 3.53
CA GLU A 26 2.75 -14.93 3.69
C GLU A 26 3.61 -16.21 3.79
N GLY A 27 2.99 -17.39 3.68
CA GLY A 27 3.62 -18.71 3.67
C GLY A 27 4.07 -19.22 5.04
N LYS A 28 3.64 -18.56 6.13
CA LYS A 28 4.01 -18.92 7.51
C LYS A 28 3.58 -20.33 7.90
N ASP A 29 2.50 -20.84 7.32
CA ASP A 29 2.00 -22.19 7.62
C ASP A 29 2.81 -23.30 6.95
N LEU A 30 3.76 -22.99 6.04
CA LEU A 30 4.68 -24.00 5.49
C LEU A 30 5.53 -24.71 6.56
N LYS A 31 5.79 -24.06 7.70
CA LYS A 31 6.50 -24.71 8.82
C LYS A 31 5.67 -25.79 9.53
N ARG A 32 4.37 -25.90 9.25
CA ARG A 32 3.48 -26.89 9.86
C ARG A 32 3.67 -28.29 9.26
N TYR A 33 4.23 -28.40 8.05
CA TYR A 33 4.38 -29.68 7.37
C TYR A 33 5.78 -30.26 7.60
N PRO A 34 5.91 -31.57 7.85
CA PRO A 34 7.19 -32.27 7.79
C PRO A 34 7.57 -32.58 6.34
N ALA A 35 7.80 -31.53 5.54
CA ALA A 35 8.23 -31.70 4.16
C ALA A 35 9.76 -31.85 4.10
N PRO A 36 10.30 -32.87 3.40
CA PRO A 36 11.73 -32.91 3.12
C PRO A 36 12.12 -31.75 2.17
N ASP A 37 13.37 -31.32 2.19
CA ASP A 37 13.88 -30.23 1.31
C ASP A 37 13.74 -30.55 -0.19
N THR A 38 13.52 -31.82 -0.54
CA THR A 38 13.29 -32.29 -1.91
C THR A 38 11.84 -32.17 -2.36
N ALA A 39 10.90 -31.89 -1.45
CA ALA A 39 9.50 -31.77 -1.79
C ALA A 39 9.27 -30.56 -2.71
N LYS A 40 8.48 -30.77 -3.76
CA LYS A 40 8.03 -29.69 -4.64
C LYS A 40 6.85 -28.98 -3.99
N ILE A 41 6.94 -27.66 -3.85
CA ILE A 41 5.91 -26.87 -3.17
C ILE A 41 5.35 -25.85 -4.16
N LEU A 42 4.03 -25.85 -4.33
CA LEU A 42 3.29 -24.83 -5.08
C LEU A 42 2.48 -24.00 -4.09
N LEU A 43 2.82 -22.72 -3.95
CA LEU A 43 2.08 -21.73 -3.18
C LEU A 43 1.18 -20.93 -4.10
N ILE A 44 -0.11 -20.89 -3.80
CA ILE A 44 -1.11 -20.18 -4.59
C ILE A 44 -1.78 -19.15 -3.70
N GLU A 45 -1.80 -17.90 -4.18
CA GLU A 45 -2.41 -16.77 -3.48
C GLU A 45 -3.11 -15.86 -4.48
N ALA A 46 -4.31 -15.39 -4.16
CA ALA A 46 -5.11 -14.53 -5.04
C ALA A 46 -4.77 -13.05 -4.84
N ASN A 47 -4.46 -12.63 -3.61
CA ASN A 47 -4.14 -11.25 -3.27
C ASN A 47 -2.74 -10.86 -3.80
N PRO A 48 -2.63 -9.90 -4.75
CA PRO A 48 -1.35 -9.51 -5.33
C PRO A 48 -0.33 -9.02 -4.30
N LYS A 49 -0.76 -8.31 -3.25
CA LYS A 49 0.14 -7.81 -2.21
C LYS A 49 0.74 -8.95 -1.38
N ALA A 50 -0.07 -9.95 -1.04
CA ALA A 50 0.40 -11.12 -0.32
C ALA A 50 1.42 -11.92 -1.16
N VAL A 51 1.21 -11.99 -2.48
CA VAL A 51 2.19 -12.61 -3.40
C VAL A 51 3.55 -11.90 -3.38
N GLU A 52 3.58 -10.57 -3.32
CA GLU A 52 4.85 -9.83 -3.20
C GLU A 52 5.63 -10.27 -1.94
N HIS A 53 4.91 -10.47 -0.82
CA HIS A 53 5.50 -10.99 0.42
C HIS A 53 5.96 -12.44 0.28
N LEU A 54 5.19 -13.32 -0.36
CA LEU A 54 5.60 -14.70 -0.63
C LEU A 54 6.88 -14.75 -1.46
N GLN A 55 6.94 -13.96 -2.53
CA GLN A 55 8.10 -13.92 -3.42
C GLN A 55 9.36 -13.45 -2.67
N ALA A 56 9.22 -12.46 -1.79
CA ALA A 56 10.32 -12.00 -0.95
C ALA A 56 10.74 -13.07 0.09
N ASN A 57 9.79 -13.74 0.73
CA ASN A 57 10.06 -14.73 1.79
C ASN A 57 10.73 -16.00 1.29
N PHE A 58 10.53 -16.36 0.02
CA PHE A 58 11.02 -17.62 -0.56
C PHE A 58 11.91 -17.44 -1.79
N ALA A 59 12.49 -16.25 -1.98
CA ALA A 59 13.35 -15.93 -3.13
C ALA A 59 14.56 -16.87 -3.30
N ASP A 60 15.05 -17.46 -2.20
CA ASP A 60 16.19 -18.37 -2.15
C ASP A 60 15.81 -19.86 -2.21
N LYS A 61 14.54 -20.19 -2.41
CA LYS A 61 14.01 -21.57 -2.36
C LYS A 61 13.60 -22.08 -3.75
N PRO A 62 14.51 -22.76 -4.49
CA PRO A 62 14.23 -23.17 -5.87
C PRO A 62 13.18 -24.28 -6.00
N ASN A 63 12.83 -24.97 -4.92
CA ASN A 63 11.79 -25.99 -4.87
C ASN A 63 10.37 -25.41 -4.62
N ILE A 64 10.27 -24.10 -4.38
CA ILE A 64 9.01 -23.38 -4.15
C ILE A 64 8.62 -22.62 -5.41
N ILE A 65 7.41 -22.88 -5.89
CA ILE A 65 6.79 -22.21 -7.02
C ILE A 65 5.65 -21.36 -6.45
N ILE A 66 5.59 -20.08 -6.83
CA ILE A 66 4.57 -19.15 -6.36
C ILE A 66 3.70 -18.74 -7.55
N SER A 67 2.38 -18.84 -7.39
CA SER A 67 1.40 -18.43 -8.39
C SER A 67 0.41 -17.43 -7.81
N GLN A 68 0.30 -16.26 -8.46
CA GLN A 68 -0.77 -15.32 -8.19
C GLN A 68 -2.03 -15.78 -8.94
N THR A 69 -2.96 -16.47 -8.29
CA THR A 69 -4.13 -17.05 -8.95
C THR A 69 -5.29 -17.20 -7.99
N ALA A 70 -6.47 -16.74 -8.41
CA ALA A 70 -7.72 -17.09 -7.75
C ALA A 70 -8.15 -18.49 -8.19
N ILE A 71 -8.29 -19.42 -7.24
CA ILE A 71 -8.70 -20.79 -7.54
C ILE A 71 -10.23 -20.91 -7.48
N ALA A 72 -10.81 -21.53 -8.52
CA ALA A 72 -12.23 -21.84 -8.63
C ALA A 72 -12.44 -23.16 -9.39
N ASN A 73 -13.68 -23.59 -9.61
CA ASN A 73 -13.98 -24.75 -10.47
C ASN A 73 -14.10 -24.41 -11.97
N HIS A 74 -13.82 -23.16 -12.34
CA HIS A 74 -13.95 -22.64 -13.71
C HIS A 74 -12.77 -21.72 -14.07
N ASN A 75 -12.68 -21.34 -15.34
CA ASN A 75 -11.59 -20.52 -15.90
C ASN A 75 -12.13 -19.18 -16.44
N THR A 76 -12.84 -18.45 -15.59
CA THR A 76 -13.47 -17.16 -15.94
C THR A 76 -13.22 -16.13 -14.84
N PRO A 77 -13.37 -14.83 -15.11
CA PRO A 77 -13.14 -13.81 -14.09
C PRO A 77 -13.97 -14.03 -12.82
N VAL A 78 -13.36 -13.77 -11.66
CA VAL A 78 -14.01 -13.70 -10.34
C VAL A 78 -13.66 -12.37 -9.66
N THR A 79 -14.50 -11.94 -8.73
CA THR A 79 -14.21 -10.78 -7.88
C THR A 79 -13.64 -11.27 -6.56
N LEU A 80 -12.41 -10.86 -6.23
CA LEU A 80 -11.84 -11.02 -4.90
C LEU A 80 -12.22 -9.81 -4.04
N ASN A 81 -12.91 -10.06 -2.93
CA ASN A 81 -13.29 -9.07 -1.93
C ASN A 81 -12.16 -8.94 -0.92
N LEU A 82 -11.30 -7.94 -1.09
CA LEU A 82 -10.25 -7.63 -0.12
C LEU A 82 -10.87 -6.99 1.12
N THR A 83 -10.47 -7.44 2.30
CA THR A 83 -11.03 -6.93 3.56
C THR A 83 -10.01 -6.18 4.39
N SER A 84 -10.48 -5.52 5.46
CA SER A 84 -9.62 -4.81 6.42
C SER A 84 -8.70 -5.74 7.22
N ILE A 85 -8.93 -7.06 7.16
CA ILE A 85 -8.02 -8.10 7.65
C ILE A 85 -7.64 -8.93 6.42
N GLU A 86 -6.47 -8.67 5.83
CA GLU A 86 -6.15 -9.17 4.47
C GLU A 86 -6.25 -10.70 4.34
N SER A 87 -5.92 -11.46 5.40
CA SER A 87 -6.04 -12.93 5.46
C SER A 87 -7.49 -13.46 5.37
N ASN A 88 -8.49 -12.59 5.47
CA ASN A 88 -9.91 -12.93 5.44
C ASN A 88 -10.58 -12.50 4.13
N SER A 89 -9.78 -12.25 3.09
CA SER A 89 -10.27 -11.92 1.75
C SER A 89 -10.83 -13.17 1.08
N SER A 90 -11.92 -13.03 0.33
CA SER A 90 -12.60 -14.15 -0.32
C SER A 90 -13.16 -13.77 -1.67
N ILE A 91 -13.27 -14.75 -2.57
CA ILE A 91 -14.01 -14.60 -3.83
C ILE A 91 -15.53 -14.64 -3.61
N PHE A 92 -15.97 -15.03 -2.42
CA PHE A 92 -17.37 -14.95 -2.01
C PHE A 92 -17.65 -13.66 -1.20
N PRO A 93 -18.87 -13.09 -1.32
CA PRO A 93 -19.31 -12.01 -0.46
C PRO A 93 -19.38 -12.43 1.02
N LEU A 94 -19.13 -11.49 1.94
CA LEU A 94 -19.28 -11.73 3.39
C LEU A 94 -20.77 -11.79 3.79
N SER A 95 -21.18 -12.87 4.48
CA SER A 95 -22.49 -13.02 5.11
C SER A 95 -22.35 -13.02 6.65
N GLY A 96 -22.51 -14.17 7.33
CA GLY A 96 -22.50 -14.29 8.79
C GLY A 96 -21.17 -13.94 9.46
N TYR A 97 -20.07 -13.91 8.71
CA TYR A 97 -18.76 -13.52 9.24
C TYR A 97 -18.76 -12.08 9.82
N ARG A 98 -19.64 -11.20 9.34
CA ARG A 98 -19.82 -9.84 9.87
C ARG A 98 -20.41 -9.81 11.27
N GLU A 99 -21.16 -10.82 11.67
CA GLU A 99 -21.72 -10.90 13.02
C GLU A 99 -20.63 -11.22 14.05
N ILE A 100 -19.66 -12.04 13.64
CA ILE A 100 -18.51 -12.46 14.46
C ILE A 100 -17.45 -11.35 14.51
N TYR A 101 -17.22 -10.67 13.38
CA TYR A 101 -16.31 -9.53 13.27
C TYR A 101 -17.04 -8.29 12.76
N PRO A 102 -17.76 -7.55 13.64
CA PRO A 102 -18.61 -6.41 13.25
C PRO A 102 -17.84 -5.24 12.61
N ASN A 103 -16.53 -5.18 12.81
CA ASN A 103 -15.66 -4.17 12.22
C ASN A 103 -14.98 -4.61 10.92
N LEU A 104 -15.16 -5.86 10.48
CA LEU A 104 -14.61 -6.35 9.22
C LEU A 104 -15.33 -5.67 8.06
N LYS A 105 -14.56 -5.03 7.17
CA LYS A 105 -15.09 -4.32 6.01
C LYS A 105 -14.38 -4.79 4.75
N VAL A 106 -15.12 -4.87 3.65
CA VAL A 106 -14.51 -4.93 2.32
C VAL A 106 -13.88 -3.56 2.06
N THR A 107 -12.57 -3.55 1.84
CA THR A 107 -11.77 -2.35 1.58
C THR A 107 -11.61 -2.08 0.09
N GLN A 108 -11.61 -3.15 -0.71
CA GLN A 108 -11.44 -3.08 -2.16
C GLN A 108 -11.99 -4.36 -2.81
N GLU A 109 -12.48 -4.23 -4.04
CA GLU A 109 -12.81 -5.36 -4.91
C GLU A 109 -11.83 -5.37 -6.08
N ILE A 110 -11.27 -6.54 -6.40
CA ILE A 110 -10.42 -6.73 -7.57
C ILE A 110 -10.94 -7.88 -8.42
N THR A 111 -11.01 -7.67 -9.74
CA THR A 111 -11.35 -8.74 -10.67
C THR A 111 -10.08 -9.48 -11.07
N LEU A 112 -10.10 -10.80 -10.91
CA LEU A 112 -9.00 -11.70 -11.24
C LEU A 112 -9.47 -12.77 -12.20
N GLU A 113 -8.62 -13.16 -13.15
CA GLU A 113 -8.83 -14.37 -13.93
C GLU A 113 -8.67 -15.58 -13.01
N SER A 114 -9.75 -16.34 -12.80
CA SER A 114 -9.66 -17.58 -12.01
C SER A 114 -9.15 -18.74 -12.85
N ARG A 115 -8.61 -19.75 -12.17
CA ARG A 115 -8.26 -21.04 -12.76
C ARG A 115 -8.74 -22.19 -11.91
N SER A 116 -9.13 -23.26 -12.56
CA SER A 116 -9.18 -24.57 -11.90
C SER A 116 -7.77 -25.05 -11.59
N LEU A 117 -7.62 -25.85 -10.52
CA LEU A 117 -6.31 -26.40 -10.12
C LEU A 117 -5.70 -27.23 -11.25
N ASP A 118 -6.48 -28.06 -11.93
CA ASP A 118 -5.98 -28.83 -13.07
C ASP A 118 -5.51 -27.94 -14.22
N THR A 119 -6.20 -26.82 -14.49
CA THR A 119 -5.79 -25.86 -15.53
C THR A 119 -4.49 -25.16 -15.14
N LEU A 120 -4.40 -24.66 -13.90
CA LEU A 120 -3.21 -23.99 -13.40
C LEU A 120 -1.98 -24.90 -13.43
N LEU A 121 -2.12 -26.16 -13.00
CA LEU A 121 -1.02 -27.13 -13.06
C LEU A 121 -0.55 -27.34 -14.50
N SER A 122 -1.47 -27.44 -15.46
CA SER A 122 -1.12 -27.55 -16.88
C SER A 122 -0.37 -26.31 -17.39
N GLU A 123 -0.82 -25.10 -17.06
CA GLU A 123 -0.18 -23.84 -17.47
C GLU A 123 1.24 -23.69 -16.90
N LEU A 124 1.45 -24.16 -15.67
CA LEU A 124 2.75 -24.16 -14.99
C LEU A 124 3.65 -25.35 -15.40
N ASN A 125 3.19 -26.24 -16.29
CA ASN A 125 3.87 -27.49 -16.66
C ASN A 125 4.17 -28.40 -15.46
N LEU A 126 3.25 -28.43 -14.49
CA LEU A 126 3.32 -29.25 -13.30
C LEU A 126 2.45 -30.49 -13.44
N ARG A 127 2.99 -31.63 -12.99
CA ARG A 127 2.29 -32.91 -13.10
C ARG A 127 1.53 -33.19 -11.80
N PRO A 128 0.24 -33.50 -11.84
CA PRO A 128 -0.54 -33.88 -10.66
C PRO A 128 0.12 -34.93 -9.76
N VAL A 129 0.76 -35.95 -10.36
CA VAL A 129 1.46 -37.03 -9.64
C VAL A 129 2.64 -36.55 -8.77
N ASP A 130 3.18 -35.36 -9.03
CA ASP A 130 4.27 -34.79 -8.22
C ASP A 130 3.79 -34.36 -6.83
N PHE A 131 2.47 -34.25 -6.61
CA PHE A 131 1.86 -33.77 -5.37
C PHE A 131 1.02 -34.88 -4.73
N ASN A 132 1.11 -35.00 -3.40
CA ASN A 132 0.26 -35.89 -2.60
C ASN A 132 -0.40 -35.19 -1.41
N PHE A 133 -0.11 -33.91 -1.20
CA PHE A 133 -0.69 -33.14 -0.12
C PHE A 133 -1.35 -31.87 -0.66
N LEU A 134 -2.59 -31.62 -0.25
CA LEU A 134 -3.34 -30.41 -0.58
C LEU A 134 -3.70 -29.68 0.71
N TYR A 135 -3.45 -28.38 0.75
CA TYR A 135 -3.85 -27.51 1.84
C TYR A 135 -4.67 -26.36 1.30
N LEU A 136 -5.85 -26.14 1.87
CA LEU A 136 -6.75 -25.06 1.50
C LEU A 136 -7.09 -24.21 2.73
N ASP A 137 -6.85 -22.91 2.63
CA ASP A 137 -7.38 -21.91 3.55
C ASP A 137 -7.79 -20.67 2.74
N ILE A 138 -8.94 -20.76 2.07
CA ILE A 138 -9.36 -19.79 1.04
C ILE A 138 -10.75 -19.20 1.29
N GLN A 139 -11.14 -19.17 2.56
CA GLN A 139 -12.26 -18.40 3.09
C GLN A 139 -13.58 -18.64 2.33
N GLY A 140 -14.03 -19.90 2.31
CA GLY A 140 -15.32 -20.32 1.77
C GLY A 140 -15.26 -20.95 0.37
N ALA A 141 -14.14 -20.77 -0.35
CA ALA A 141 -13.94 -21.31 -1.69
C ALA A 141 -13.39 -22.74 -1.72
N GLU A 142 -13.31 -23.44 -0.59
CA GLU A 142 -12.66 -24.73 -0.46
C GLU A 142 -13.31 -25.80 -1.36
N LEU A 143 -14.64 -25.91 -1.35
CA LEU A 143 -15.35 -26.86 -2.22
C LEU A 143 -15.20 -26.49 -3.70
N LEU A 144 -15.23 -25.20 -4.06
CA LEU A 144 -15.01 -24.76 -5.44
C LEU A 144 -13.61 -25.16 -5.93
N ALA A 145 -12.58 -24.99 -5.10
CA ALA A 145 -11.23 -25.39 -5.45
C ALA A 145 -11.13 -26.91 -5.65
N LEU A 146 -11.72 -27.69 -4.74
CA LEU A 146 -11.76 -29.17 -4.83
C LEU A 146 -12.48 -29.65 -6.10
N GLN A 147 -13.62 -29.04 -6.45
CA GLN A 147 -14.34 -29.33 -7.70
C GLN A 147 -13.53 -29.00 -8.96
N GLY A 148 -12.60 -28.04 -8.88
CA GLY A 148 -11.68 -27.68 -9.96
C GLY A 148 -10.46 -28.60 -10.12
N ALA A 149 -10.39 -29.70 -9.36
CA ALA A 149 -9.20 -30.55 -9.23
C ALA A 149 -9.42 -32.05 -9.55
N PRO A 150 -10.30 -32.48 -10.48
CA PRO A 150 -10.63 -33.90 -10.64
C PRO A 150 -9.45 -34.79 -11.05
N GLN A 151 -8.44 -34.28 -11.78
CA GLN A 151 -7.22 -35.03 -12.10
C GLN A 151 -6.24 -35.01 -10.93
N LEU A 152 -6.03 -33.85 -10.32
CA LEU A 152 -5.18 -33.72 -9.13
C LEU A 152 -5.63 -34.62 -7.98
N LEU A 153 -6.93 -34.65 -7.68
CA LEU A 153 -7.51 -35.45 -6.61
C LEU A 153 -7.32 -36.95 -6.80
N LYS A 154 -6.81 -37.46 -7.93
CA LYS A 154 -6.43 -38.88 -8.07
C LYS A 154 -5.08 -39.21 -7.42
N HIS A 155 -4.26 -38.18 -7.16
CA HIS A 155 -2.88 -38.32 -6.69
C HIS A 155 -2.68 -37.80 -5.27
N ILE A 156 -3.62 -37.03 -4.74
CA ILE A 156 -3.60 -36.53 -3.37
C ILE A 156 -3.85 -37.68 -2.38
N GLU A 157 -3.06 -37.77 -1.33
CA GLU A 157 -3.21 -38.75 -0.25
C GLU A 157 -3.83 -38.11 1.00
N ALA A 158 -3.56 -36.82 1.21
CA ALA A 158 -4.05 -36.06 2.35
C ALA A 158 -4.49 -34.64 1.97
N ILE A 159 -5.58 -34.20 2.59
CA ILE A 159 -6.14 -32.85 2.43
C ILE A 159 -6.28 -32.22 3.80
N TYR A 160 -5.67 -31.06 3.98
CA TYR A 160 -6.02 -30.16 5.06
C TYR A 160 -6.89 -29.03 4.50
N THR A 161 -7.97 -28.69 5.19
CA THR A 161 -8.80 -27.57 4.79
C THR A 161 -9.44 -26.90 5.99
N THR A 162 -9.71 -25.61 5.88
CA THR A 162 -10.70 -24.95 6.75
C THR A 162 -12.11 -25.24 6.24
N VAL A 163 -13.10 -25.32 7.14
CA VAL A 163 -14.51 -25.55 6.80
C VAL A 163 -15.40 -24.64 7.64
N SER A 164 -16.59 -24.35 7.12
CA SER A 164 -17.61 -23.56 7.83
C SER A 164 -18.73 -24.48 8.35
N TYR A 165 -19.19 -24.22 9.58
CA TYR A 165 -20.37 -24.87 10.17
C TYR A 165 -21.62 -23.99 10.07
N GLU A 166 -21.44 -22.72 9.72
CA GLU A 166 -22.49 -21.71 9.54
C GLU A 166 -22.24 -20.93 8.23
N ASP A 167 -23.25 -20.23 7.73
CA ASP A 167 -23.14 -19.39 6.53
C ASP A 167 -22.30 -18.14 6.83
N LEU A 168 -20.99 -18.25 6.60
CA LEU A 168 -20.01 -17.18 6.82
C LEU A 168 -19.76 -16.35 5.56
N PHE A 169 -19.85 -16.99 4.40
CA PHE A 169 -19.70 -16.38 3.09
C PHE A 169 -20.85 -16.80 2.19
N GLU A 170 -21.42 -15.85 1.46
CA GLU A 170 -22.61 -16.07 0.64
C GLU A 170 -22.33 -17.11 -0.46
N GLY A 171 -23.01 -18.25 -0.39
CA GLY A 171 -22.86 -19.35 -1.34
C GLY A 171 -21.63 -20.24 -1.12
N ALA A 172 -20.91 -20.07 -0.01
CA ALA A 172 -19.86 -21.00 0.38
C ALA A 172 -20.45 -22.30 0.95
N ALA A 173 -19.72 -23.39 0.76
CA ALA A 173 -20.11 -24.71 1.21
C ALA A 173 -19.98 -24.86 2.74
N LEU A 174 -20.91 -25.59 3.34
CA LEU A 174 -20.78 -26.06 4.73
C LEU A 174 -20.00 -27.38 4.78
N ILE A 175 -19.54 -27.74 5.99
CA ILE A 175 -18.76 -28.96 6.22
C ILE A 175 -19.41 -30.22 5.63
N ASP A 176 -20.73 -30.39 5.75
CA ASP A 176 -21.43 -31.57 5.24
C ASP A 176 -21.33 -31.70 3.70
N GLU A 177 -21.30 -30.58 2.98
CA GLU A 177 -21.13 -30.56 1.52
C GLU A 177 -19.68 -30.88 1.12
N VAL A 178 -18.71 -30.42 1.91
CA VAL A 178 -17.29 -30.76 1.75
C VAL A 178 -17.06 -32.24 2.04
N ASP A 179 -17.62 -32.76 3.14
CA ASP A 179 -17.56 -34.18 3.51
C ASP A 179 -18.17 -35.05 2.41
N ALA A 180 -19.37 -34.70 1.92
CA ALA A 180 -20.06 -35.45 0.88
C ALA A 180 -19.23 -35.51 -0.41
N PHE A 181 -18.69 -34.38 -0.86
CA PHE A 181 -17.84 -34.34 -2.04
C PHE A 181 -16.56 -35.16 -1.84
N LEU A 182 -15.87 -35.02 -0.71
CA LEU A 182 -14.63 -35.74 -0.46
C LEU A 182 -14.85 -37.26 -0.28
N ALA A 183 -15.99 -37.67 0.27
CA ALA A 183 -16.39 -39.07 0.34
C ALA A 183 -16.54 -39.70 -1.06
N GLU A 184 -17.15 -38.99 -2.02
CA GLU A 184 -17.22 -39.43 -3.42
C GLU A 184 -15.84 -39.59 -4.08
N HIS A 185 -14.84 -38.88 -3.56
CA HIS A 185 -13.44 -38.97 -4.00
C HIS A 185 -12.57 -39.91 -3.14
N HIS A 186 -13.19 -40.75 -2.30
CA HIS A 186 -12.54 -41.73 -1.41
C HIS A 186 -11.62 -41.11 -0.36
N PHE A 187 -12.03 -39.99 0.22
CA PHE A 187 -11.41 -39.39 1.38
C PHE A 187 -12.31 -39.53 2.61
N VAL A 188 -11.69 -39.75 3.76
CA VAL A 188 -12.36 -39.85 5.06
C VAL A 188 -11.78 -38.82 6.01
N ARG A 189 -12.64 -38.17 6.78
CA ARG A 189 -12.21 -37.24 7.84
C ARG A 189 -11.60 -38.04 8.99
N ILE A 190 -10.38 -37.68 9.38
CA ILE A 190 -9.65 -38.37 10.47
C ILE A 190 -9.34 -37.45 11.65
N ALA A 191 -9.36 -36.13 11.44
CA ALA A 191 -9.22 -35.16 12.53
C ALA A 191 -9.98 -33.87 12.23
N GLU A 192 -10.43 -33.22 13.30
CA GLU A 192 -11.22 -31.99 13.28
C GLU A 192 -10.89 -31.17 14.53
N ALA A 193 -10.78 -29.85 14.39
CA ALA A 193 -10.60 -28.95 15.51
C ALA A 193 -11.15 -27.56 15.21
N ASN A 194 -11.69 -26.88 16.24
CA ASN A 194 -12.26 -25.54 16.11
C ASN A 194 -11.46 -24.59 17.02
N PRO A 195 -10.20 -24.27 16.69
CA PRO A 195 -9.28 -23.61 17.62
C PRO A 195 -9.63 -22.15 17.91
N TYR A 196 -10.45 -21.52 17.06
CA TYR A 196 -10.69 -20.07 17.08
C TYR A 196 -12.14 -19.68 17.38
N HIS A 197 -13.10 -20.37 16.78
CA HIS A 197 -14.52 -20.08 16.92
C HIS A 197 -15.36 -21.33 16.60
N PRO A 198 -16.55 -21.53 17.18
CA PRO A 198 -17.40 -22.68 16.86
C PRO A 198 -17.90 -22.71 15.40
N SER A 199 -18.07 -21.57 14.75
CA SER A 199 -18.64 -21.46 13.39
C SER A 199 -17.73 -21.89 12.24
N TRP A 200 -16.43 -22.14 12.49
CA TRP A 200 -15.51 -22.71 11.50
C TRP A 200 -14.42 -23.57 12.17
N GLY A 201 -13.80 -24.44 11.39
CA GLY A 201 -12.86 -25.43 11.90
C GLY A 201 -11.77 -25.79 10.91
N GLU A 202 -10.74 -26.45 11.43
CA GLU A 202 -9.68 -27.09 10.67
C GLU A 202 -10.02 -28.58 10.56
N VAL A 203 -9.92 -29.14 9.35
CA VAL A 203 -10.21 -30.54 9.09
C VAL A 203 -9.06 -31.18 8.33
N PHE A 204 -8.77 -32.43 8.70
CA PHE A 204 -7.81 -33.27 8.01
C PHE A 204 -8.48 -34.52 7.45
N TYR A 205 -8.40 -34.68 6.13
CA TYR A 205 -8.91 -35.82 5.39
C TYR A 205 -7.76 -36.67 4.89
N LEU A 206 -7.95 -37.99 4.96
CA LEU A 206 -7.02 -39.00 4.48
C LEU A 206 -7.70 -39.84 3.41
N ARG A 207 -6.95 -40.28 2.41
CA ARG A 207 -7.46 -41.24 1.44
C ARG A 207 -7.81 -42.56 2.13
N GLU A 208 -9.00 -43.09 1.88
CA GLU A 208 -9.61 -44.21 2.60
C GLU A 208 -8.71 -45.46 2.74
N HIS A 209 -7.99 -45.84 1.68
CA HIS A 209 -7.11 -47.02 1.76
C HIS A 209 -5.89 -46.83 2.69
N LEU A 210 -5.58 -45.60 3.11
CA LEU A 210 -4.53 -45.30 4.06
C LEU A 210 -5.05 -45.22 5.51
N SER A 211 -6.36 -45.11 5.73
CA SER A 211 -6.94 -45.07 7.09
C SER A 211 -7.12 -46.45 7.72
N LEU A 212 -7.04 -47.53 6.94
CA LEU A 212 -7.37 -48.90 7.37
C LEU A 212 -6.25 -49.65 8.12
N ASN A 213 -5.10 -49.01 8.39
CA ASN A 213 -3.91 -49.71 8.92
C ASN A 213 -3.74 -49.69 10.46
N ASN A 214 -4.70 -49.17 11.23
CA ASN A 214 -4.50 -48.92 12.68
C ASN A 214 -5.40 -49.71 13.66
N ASP A 215 -6.20 -50.69 13.22
CA ASP A 215 -7.02 -51.51 14.12
C ASP A 215 -6.45 -52.92 14.32
N GLU A 216 -5.50 -53.09 15.25
CA GLU A 216 -5.18 -54.39 15.87
C GLU A 216 -5.36 -54.35 17.40
N THR A 217 -6.56 -54.78 17.79
CA THR A 217 -7.03 -55.49 19.00
C THR A 217 -6.07 -55.79 20.19
N GLN A 218 -6.53 -55.47 21.42
CA GLN A 218 -6.11 -56.15 22.66
C GLN A 218 -7.13 -57.25 23.05
N PRO A 219 -6.72 -58.45 23.51
CA PRO A 219 -7.64 -59.48 23.98
C PRO A 219 -7.98 -59.38 25.47
N ASN A 220 -9.25 -59.65 25.80
CA ASN A 220 -9.78 -59.82 27.16
C ASN A 220 -9.29 -61.14 27.80
N ALA A 221 -9.03 -61.09 29.11
CA ALA A 221 -8.72 -62.27 29.92
C ALA A 221 -10.01 -62.90 30.47
N ASP A 222 -10.33 -64.11 30.02
CA ASP A 222 -11.38 -64.96 30.61
C ASP A 222 -10.84 -65.75 31.80
N GLU A 223 -11.71 -65.89 32.80
CA GLU A 223 -11.54 -66.64 34.05
C GLU A 223 -11.17 -68.12 33.82
N MET A 224 -10.27 -68.64 34.65
CA MET A 224 -9.98 -70.08 34.73
C MET A 224 -10.27 -70.58 36.16
N THR A 225 -11.23 -71.49 36.27
CA THR A 225 -11.57 -72.22 37.50
C THR A 225 -10.62 -73.42 37.68
N LEU A 226 -10.20 -73.68 38.92
CA LEU A 226 -9.31 -74.79 39.29
C LEU A 226 -10.10 -75.97 39.89
N PRO A 227 -9.82 -77.24 39.50
CA PRO A 227 -10.23 -78.41 40.27
C PRO A 227 -9.15 -78.80 41.29
N VAL A 228 -9.57 -79.20 42.48
CA VAL A 228 -8.71 -79.73 43.55
C VAL A 228 -8.47 -81.22 43.30
N VAL A 229 -7.21 -81.63 43.19
CA VAL A 229 -6.79 -83.05 43.23
C VAL A 229 -5.77 -83.17 44.37
N GLU A 230 -6.03 -84.06 45.33
CA GLU A 230 -5.07 -84.41 46.38
C GLU A 230 -3.90 -85.19 45.77
N GLU A 231 -2.69 -84.61 45.85
CA GLU A 231 -1.44 -85.23 45.38
C GLU A 231 -0.55 -85.62 46.56
N THR A 232 0.00 -86.83 46.52
CA THR A 232 1.01 -87.29 47.48
C THR A 232 2.38 -86.75 47.05
N VAL A 233 2.79 -85.62 47.63
CA VAL A 233 4.06 -84.94 47.29
C VAL A 233 5.26 -85.81 47.68
N THR A 234 6.08 -86.16 46.69
CA THR A 234 7.37 -86.80 46.90
C THR A 234 8.41 -85.78 47.37
N LYS A 235 9.43 -86.22 48.11
CA LYS A 235 10.50 -85.34 48.63
C LYS A 235 11.22 -84.55 47.52
N ALA A 236 11.24 -85.06 46.29
CA ALA A 236 11.84 -84.41 45.13
C ALA A 236 11.00 -83.22 44.64
N GLU A 237 9.68 -83.38 44.56
CA GLU A 237 8.75 -82.31 44.17
C GLU A 237 8.77 -81.17 45.18
N PHE A 238 8.81 -81.48 46.50
CA PHE A 238 8.92 -80.45 47.54
C PHE A 238 10.20 -79.61 47.40
N LEU A 239 11.34 -80.25 47.09
CA LEU A 239 12.61 -79.54 46.91
C LEU A 239 12.58 -78.63 45.67
N GLN A 240 11.96 -79.12 44.59
CA GLN A 240 11.78 -78.35 43.37
C GLN A 240 10.90 -77.11 43.59
N THR A 241 9.75 -77.27 44.27
CA THR A 241 8.87 -76.14 44.58
C THR A 241 9.55 -75.13 45.52
N GLN A 242 10.39 -75.59 46.45
CA GLN A 242 11.14 -74.69 47.33
C GLN A 242 12.15 -73.84 46.54
N GLN A 243 12.82 -74.42 45.54
CA GLN A 243 13.75 -73.70 44.68
C GLN A 243 13.03 -72.72 43.73
N GLU A 244 11.89 -73.13 43.15
CA GLU A 244 11.03 -72.25 42.36
C GLU A 244 10.51 -71.06 43.19
N LEU A 245 10.22 -71.26 44.47
CA LEU A 245 9.79 -70.20 45.38
C LEU A 245 10.91 -69.18 45.67
N GLU A 246 12.15 -69.64 45.89
CA GLU A 246 13.31 -68.76 46.06
C GLU A 246 13.61 -67.95 44.80
N ASP A 247 13.50 -68.58 43.61
CA ASP A 247 13.65 -67.89 42.32
C ASP A 247 12.54 -66.85 42.12
N LEU A 248 11.30 -67.17 42.49
CA LEU A 248 10.17 -66.25 42.39
C LEU A 248 10.31 -65.07 43.35
N GLN A 249 10.79 -65.31 44.58
CA GLN A 249 11.08 -64.25 45.55
C GLN A 249 12.17 -63.30 45.04
N SER A 250 13.26 -63.86 44.46
CA SER A 250 14.33 -63.07 43.87
C SER A 250 13.84 -62.21 42.70
N ARG A 251 12.99 -62.78 41.82
CA ARG A 251 12.34 -62.04 40.73
C ARG A 251 11.41 -60.95 41.24
N TYR A 252 10.65 -61.23 42.30
CA TYR A 252 9.74 -60.26 42.92
C TYR A 252 10.52 -59.06 43.47
N GLU A 253 11.61 -59.28 44.18
CA GLU A 253 12.47 -58.20 44.68
C GLU A 253 13.09 -57.37 43.54
N GLN A 254 13.46 -58.02 42.43
CA GLN A 254 13.99 -57.31 41.27
C GLN A 254 12.92 -56.42 40.62
N ILE A 255 11.71 -56.95 40.41
CA ILE A 255 10.58 -56.19 39.86
C ILE A 255 10.22 -55.00 40.77
N GLN A 256 10.26 -55.17 42.09
CA GLN A 256 10.02 -54.08 43.04
C GLN A 256 11.03 -52.94 42.88
N LYS A 257 12.33 -53.26 42.69
CA LYS A 257 13.37 -52.26 42.45
C LYS A 257 13.20 -51.55 41.11
N GLU A 258 12.88 -52.30 40.06
CA GLU A 258 12.62 -51.73 38.73
C GLU A 258 11.39 -50.82 38.74
N LEU A 259 10.33 -51.19 39.48
CA LEU A 259 9.14 -50.37 39.66
C LEU A 259 9.46 -49.06 40.39
N GLU A 260 10.23 -49.11 41.47
CA GLU A 260 10.65 -47.91 42.22
C GLU A 260 11.49 -46.97 41.35
N GLN A 261 12.44 -47.52 40.57
CA GLN A 261 13.22 -46.73 39.61
C GLN A 261 12.34 -46.08 38.55
N SER A 262 11.38 -46.83 37.99
CA SER A 262 10.43 -46.29 37.01
C SER A 262 9.57 -45.17 37.59
N GLN A 263 9.14 -45.27 38.85
CA GLN A 263 8.35 -44.23 39.53
C GLN A 263 9.16 -42.95 39.73
N ILE A 264 10.43 -43.07 40.13
CA ILE A 264 11.34 -41.92 40.27
C ILE A 264 11.53 -41.24 38.91
N GLN A 265 11.77 -42.02 37.86
CA GLN A 265 11.98 -41.47 36.52
C GLN A 265 10.71 -40.81 35.96
N GLN A 266 9.53 -41.36 36.24
CA GLN A 266 8.26 -40.73 35.90
C GLN A 266 8.10 -39.38 36.61
N GLN A 267 8.45 -39.29 37.90
CA GLN A 267 8.36 -38.04 38.66
C GLN A 267 9.35 -36.97 38.16
N GLN A 268 10.56 -37.37 37.79
CA GLN A 268 11.54 -36.48 37.15
C GLN A 268 11.02 -35.94 35.83
N THR A 269 10.53 -36.83 34.96
CA THR A 269 9.95 -36.45 33.66
C THR A 269 8.76 -35.50 33.82
N GLN A 270 7.90 -35.74 34.82
CA GLN A 270 6.75 -34.86 35.11
C GLN A 270 7.21 -33.46 35.55
N THR A 271 8.31 -33.37 36.28
CA THR A 271 8.88 -32.09 36.73
C THR A 271 9.49 -31.33 35.56
N GLU A 272 10.25 -32.00 34.69
CA GLU A 272 10.83 -31.40 33.48
C GLU A 272 9.74 -30.93 32.50
N LEU A 273 8.67 -31.71 32.35
CA LEU A 273 7.52 -31.34 31.52
C LEU A 273 6.86 -30.05 32.04
N SER A 274 6.64 -29.96 33.35
CA SER A 274 6.07 -28.76 33.99
C SER A 274 6.95 -27.51 33.77
N GLN A 275 8.26 -27.65 33.93
CA GLN A 275 9.22 -26.56 33.68
C GLN A 275 9.20 -26.12 32.21
N THR A 276 9.16 -27.07 31.29
CA THR A 276 9.11 -26.80 29.84
C THR A 276 7.81 -26.10 29.47
N GLN A 277 6.68 -26.51 30.05
CA GLN A 277 5.38 -25.85 29.84
C GLN A 277 5.39 -24.40 30.35
N GLN A 278 6.02 -24.14 31.49
CA GLN A 278 6.17 -22.78 32.01
C GLN A 278 7.04 -21.91 31.08
N GLN A 279 8.16 -22.45 30.60
CA GLN A 279 9.04 -21.74 29.66
C GLN A 279 8.34 -21.45 28.33
N LEU A 280 7.54 -22.40 27.83
CA LEU A 280 6.73 -22.21 26.63
C LEU A 280 5.72 -21.07 26.82
N GLN A 281 5.03 -21.03 27.97
CA GLN A 281 4.07 -19.96 28.28
C GLN A 281 4.75 -18.58 28.36
N THR A 282 5.93 -18.50 28.99
CA THR A 282 6.73 -17.27 29.03
C THR A 282 7.11 -16.84 27.61
N SER A 283 7.64 -17.76 26.80
CA SER A 283 8.05 -17.47 25.42
C SER A 283 6.87 -17.02 24.54
N GLN A 284 5.69 -17.61 24.73
CA GLN A 284 4.46 -17.19 24.04
C GLN A 284 4.03 -15.77 24.42
N THR A 285 4.17 -15.42 25.71
CA THR A 285 3.86 -14.06 26.20
C THR A 285 4.81 -13.03 25.61
N GLU A 286 6.11 -13.33 25.60
CA GLU A 286 7.14 -12.46 25.00
C GLU A 286 6.91 -12.28 23.50
N LEU A 287 6.60 -13.36 22.78
CA LEU A 287 6.28 -13.31 21.36
C LEU A 287 5.08 -12.40 21.08
N SER A 288 4.01 -12.51 21.88
CA SER A 288 2.83 -11.65 21.74
C SER A 288 3.16 -10.18 21.98
N GLN A 289 4.03 -9.87 22.95
CA GLN A 289 4.46 -8.49 23.22
C GLN A 289 5.30 -7.94 22.07
N THR A 290 6.24 -8.73 21.54
CA THR A 290 7.05 -8.33 20.37
C THR A 290 6.20 -8.11 19.13
N GLN A 291 5.18 -8.95 18.90
CA GLN A 291 4.23 -8.77 17.78
C GLN A 291 3.46 -7.45 17.91
N GLN A 292 3.02 -7.09 19.11
CA GLN A 292 2.35 -5.81 19.35
C GLN A 292 3.29 -4.62 19.11
N GLN A 293 4.55 -4.70 19.56
CA GLN A 293 5.55 -3.66 19.31
C GLN A 293 5.86 -3.50 17.82
N LEU A 294 5.92 -4.61 17.07
CA LEU A 294 6.12 -4.60 15.63
C LEU A 294 4.95 -3.89 14.91
N GLN A 295 3.71 -4.19 15.29
CA GLN A 295 2.53 -3.55 14.71
C GLN A 295 2.50 -2.03 14.99
N THR A 296 2.85 -1.61 16.20
CA THR A 296 2.98 -0.19 16.54
C THR A 296 4.05 0.48 15.68
N SER A 297 5.23 -0.14 15.56
CA SER A 297 6.35 0.40 14.76
C SER A 297 5.99 0.50 13.27
N GLN A 298 5.25 -0.46 12.73
CA GLN A 298 4.75 -0.43 11.34
C GLN A 298 3.76 0.72 11.12
N THR A 299 2.89 0.98 12.10
CA THR A 299 1.94 2.10 12.04
C THR A 299 2.66 3.44 12.07
N GLU A 300 3.65 3.61 12.95
CA GLU A 300 4.47 4.82 13.03
C GLU A 300 5.29 5.05 11.76
N LEU A 301 5.81 3.98 11.14
CA LEU A 301 6.53 4.07 9.87
C LEU A 301 5.61 4.55 8.74
N SER A 302 4.40 4.00 8.64
CA SER A 302 3.42 4.41 7.63
C SER A 302 3.03 5.89 7.79
N GLN A 303 2.82 6.35 9.03
CA GLN A 303 2.52 7.76 9.31
C GLN A 303 3.68 8.68 8.92
N THR A 304 4.91 8.27 9.24
CA THR A 304 6.13 9.02 8.88
C THR A 304 6.31 9.11 7.36
N GLN A 305 6.06 8.02 6.64
CA GLN A 305 6.11 8.00 5.16
C GLN A 305 5.07 8.93 4.54
N GLN A 306 3.86 8.99 5.09
CA GLN A 306 2.83 9.91 4.64
C GLN A 306 3.23 11.36 4.89
N GLN A 307 3.75 11.68 6.07
CA GLN A 307 4.27 13.03 6.39
C GLN A 307 5.40 13.43 5.44
N LEU A 308 6.33 12.53 5.15
CA LEU A 308 7.42 12.78 4.21
C LEU A 308 6.90 13.13 2.81
N LYS A 309 5.90 12.40 2.31
CA LYS A 309 5.28 12.67 1.00
C LYS A 309 4.58 14.03 0.96
N THR A 310 3.89 14.40 2.04
CA THR A 310 3.27 15.73 2.17
C THR A 310 4.34 16.82 2.15
N SER A 311 5.40 16.70 2.96
CA SER A 311 6.49 17.68 2.98
C SER A 311 7.24 17.79 1.64
N GLN A 312 7.40 16.69 0.90
CA GLN A 312 7.97 16.72 -0.45
C GLN A 312 7.09 17.50 -1.43
N THR A 313 5.76 17.35 -1.32
CA THR A 313 4.79 18.08 -2.16
C THR A 313 4.83 19.57 -1.84
N GLU A 314 4.82 19.94 -0.56
CA GLU A 314 4.92 21.33 -0.09
C GLU A 314 6.24 21.99 -0.52
N LEU A 315 7.35 21.25 -0.45
CA LEU A 315 8.66 21.72 -0.91
C LEU A 315 8.62 22.04 -2.41
N SER A 316 8.07 21.14 -3.23
CA SER A 316 7.95 21.35 -4.68
C SER A 316 7.08 22.57 -5.02
N GLN A 317 5.97 22.77 -4.29
CA GLN A 317 5.10 23.94 -4.48
C GLN A 317 5.82 25.23 -4.10
N THR A 318 6.54 25.22 -2.98
CA THR A 318 7.33 26.38 -2.52
C THR A 318 8.44 26.74 -3.52
N GLN A 319 9.11 25.75 -4.10
CA GLN A 319 10.12 25.96 -5.13
C GLN A 319 9.53 26.61 -6.39
N GLN A 320 8.34 26.17 -6.83
CA GLN A 320 7.65 26.77 -7.97
C GLN A 320 7.22 28.22 -7.70
N GLN A 321 6.71 28.50 -6.50
CA GLN A 321 6.36 29.85 -6.07
C GLN A 321 7.59 30.76 -6.03
N LEU A 322 8.72 30.27 -5.51
CA LEU A 322 9.98 31.01 -5.49
C LEU A 322 10.44 31.37 -6.91
N GLN A 323 10.41 30.43 -7.85
CA GLN A 323 10.79 30.69 -9.25
C GLN A 323 9.87 31.73 -9.90
N THR A 324 8.56 31.65 -9.63
CA THR A 324 7.57 32.61 -10.13
C THR A 324 7.84 34.01 -9.59
N SER A 325 8.09 34.13 -8.28
CA SER A 325 8.41 35.40 -7.62
C SER A 325 9.72 36.00 -8.14
N GLN A 326 10.76 35.18 -8.36
CA GLN A 326 12.02 35.63 -8.96
C GLN A 326 11.82 36.18 -10.38
N THR A 327 10.96 35.54 -11.18
CA THR A 327 10.64 36.01 -12.55
C THR A 327 9.90 37.34 -12.51
N GLN A 328 8.91 37.48 -11.63
CA GLN A 328 8.17 38.73 -11.45
C GLN A 328 9.08 39.87 -10.96
N GLN A 329 9.99 39.59 -10.02
CA GLN A 329 10.97 40.57 -9.55
C GLN A 329 11.87 41.07 -10.69
N GLN A 330 12.34 40.18 -11.57
CA GLN A 330 13.13 40.58 -12.74
C GLN A 330 12.32 41.45 -13.70
N GLN A 331 11.07 41.12 -13.96
CA GLN A 331 10.20 41.91 -14.82
C GLN A 331 9.94 43.30 -14.23
N THR A 332 9.59 43.39 -12.94
CA THR A 332 9.39 44.68 -12.27
C THR A 332 10.67 45.52 -12.26
N GLN A 333 11.84 44.90 -12.13
CA GLN A 333 13.11 45.62 -12.22
C GLN A 333 13.34 46.21 -13.61
N GLN A 334 13.02 45.46 -14.68
CA GLN A 334 13.10 45.97 -16.07
C GLN A 334 12.12 47.12 -16.32
N GLU A 335 10.88 47.00 -15.86
CA GLU A 335 9.87 48.07 -15.97
C GLU A 335 10.31 49.33 -15.21
N LEU A 336 10.88 49.18 -14.01
CA LEU A 336 11.43 50.30 -13.24
C LEU A 336 12.57 51.00 -13.97
N ASP A 337 13.49 50.24 -14.57
CA ASP A 337 14.61 50.80 -15.32
C ASP A 337 14.14 51.53 -16.58
N GLN A 338 13.12 51.00 -17.27
CA GLN A 338 12.47 51.67 -18.40
C GLN A 338 11.81 52.98 -17.97
N SER A 339 10.96 52.97 -16.92
CA SER A 339 10.32 54.19 -16.42
C SER A 339 11.32 55.25 -15.96
N ARG A 340 12.47 54.83 -15.38
CA ARG A 340 13.57 55.76 -15.03
C ARG A 340 14.17 56.42 -16.27
N SER A 341 14.38 55.66 -17.34
CA SER A 341 14.89 56.19 -18.62
C SER A 341 13.91 57.17 -19.26
N GLU A 342 12.62 56.83 -19.30
CA GLU A 342 11.56 57.71 -19.83
C GLU A 342 11.48 59.02 -19.02
N LEU A 343 11.50 58.93 -17.69
CA LEU A 343 11.49 60.09 -16.81
C LEU A 343 12.72 60.99 -17.02
N HIS A 344 13.90 60.41 -17.29
CA HIS A 344 15.09 61.16 -17.63
C HIS A 344 14.91 61.95 -18.94
N GLN A 345 14.41 61.30 -19.99
CA GLN A 345 14.16 61.94 -21.29
C GLN A 345 13.14 63.08 -21.18
N THR A 346 12.01 62.86 -20.50
CA THR A 346 11.03 63.92 -20.27
C THR A 346 11.61 65.10 -19.49
N ARG A 347 12.54 64.84 -18.57
CA ARG A 347 13.22 65.91 -17.82
C ARG A 347 14.14 66.73 -18.71
N GLU A 348 14.89 66.09 -19.61
CA GLU A 348 15.73 66.78 -20.60
C GLU A 348 14.88 67.63 -21.56
N GLU A 349 13.76 67.10 -22.05
CA GLU A 349 12.80 67.83 -22.88
C GLU A 349 12.20 69.03 -22.13
N LEU A 350 11.84 68.85 -20.85
CA LEU A 350 11.33 69.93 -20.01
C LEU A 350 12.36 71.04 -19.84
N GLU A 351 13.63 70.71 -19.58
CA GLU A 351 14.71 71.70 -19.49
C GLU A 351 14.90 72.47 -20.81
N LEU A 352 14.83 71.79 -21.96
CA LEU A 352 14.92 72.43 -23.27
C LEU A 352 13.74 73.37 -23.55
N THR A 353 12.52 72.92 -23.27
CA THR A 353 11.31 73.76 -23.47
C THR A 353 11.30 74.97 -22.54
N GLN A 354 11.81 74.83 -21.32
CA GLN A 354 11.97 75.96 -20.40
C GLN A 354 12.95 76.99 -20.96
N PHE A 355 14.09 76.56 -21.50
CA PHE A 355 15.05 77.45 -22.16
C PHE A 355 14.43 78.21 -23.35
N GLN A 356 13.68 77.51 -24.21
CA GLN A 356 12.98 78.13 -25.33
C GLN A 356 11.92 79.14 -24.88
N LEU A 357 11.19 78.84 -23.80
CA LEU A 357 10.21 79.75 -23.24
C LEU A 357 10.87 81.04 -22.73
N ASP A 358 12.01 80.92 -22.04
CA ASP A 358 12.77 82.06 -21.54
C ASP A 358 13.29 82.93 -22.71
N GLU A 359 13.74 82.32 -23.82
CA GLU A 359 14.17 83.02 -25.04
C GLU A 359 13.03 83.82 -25.68
N ILE A 360 11.86 83.19 -25.88
CA ILE A 360 10.67 83.86 -26.43
C ILE A 360 10.19 85.00 -25.52
N GLN A 361 10.27 84.83 -24.19
CA GLN A 361 9.91 85.91 -23.27
C GLN A 361 10.81 87.14 -23.47
N VAL A 362 12.12 86.94 -23.65
CA VAL A 362 13.07 88.03 -23.93
C VAL A 362 12.75 88.70 -25.28
N GLU A 363 12.48 87.93 -26.33
CA GLU A 363 12.10 88.49 -27.65
C GLU A 363 10.78 89.28 -27.60
N LEU A 364 9.81 88.80 -26.83
CA LEU A 364 8.53 89.47 -26.61
C LEU A 364 8.75 90.81 -25.89
N GLU A 365 9.56 90.85 -24.83
CA GLU A 365 9.91 92.08 -24.12
C GLU A 365 10.60 93.10 -25.05
N GLN A 366 11.52 92.65 -25.90
CA GLN A 366 12.16 93.49 -26.90
C GLN A 366 11.16 94.07 -27.91
N SER A 367 10.26 93.23 -28.43
CA SER A 367 9.22 93.64 -29.39
C SER A 367 8.24 94.65 -28.77
N ILE A 368 7.84 94.45 -27.50
CA ILE A 368 7.01 95.40 -26.75
C ILE A 368 7.72 96.75 -26.63
N SER A 369 9.03 96.74 -26.34
CA SER A 369 9.84 97.96 -26.24
C SER A 369 9.94 98.71 -27.58
N GLN A 370 10.18 98.00 -28.69
CA GLN A 370 10.19 98.57 -30.04
C GLN A 370 8.81 99.15 -30.42
N LEU A 371 7.73 98.44 -30.11
CA LEU A 371 6.37 98.92 -30.34
C LEU A 371 6.07 100.20 -29.53
N HIS A 372 6.56 100.29 -28.29
CA HIS A 372 6.45 101.50 -27.50
C HIS A 372 7.23 102.66 -28.14
N GLN A 373 8.47 102.42 -28.59
CA GLN A 373 9.28 103.43 -29.24
C GLN A 373 8.62 103.97 -30.53
N THR A 374 8.22 103.06 -31.43
CA THR A 374 7.54 103.43 -32.68
C THR A 374 6.23 104.18 -32.44
N LYS A 375 5.48 103.83 -31.38
CA LYS A 375 4.27 104.58 -30.99
C LYS A 375 4.59 106.01 -30.56
N GLU A 376 5.66 106.23 -29.80
CA GLU A 376 6.11 107.58 -29.42
C GLU A 376 6.62 108.38 -30.63
N GLU A 377 7.36 107.75 -31.54
CA GLU A 377 7.78 108.35 -32.81
C GLU A 377 6.58 108.72 -33.69
N LEU A 378 5.59 107.85 -33.80
CA LEU A 378 4.35 108.11 -34.54
C LEU A 378 3.59 109.30 -33.94
N LYS A 379 3.46 109.35 -32.61
CA LYS A 379 2.83 110.47 -31.91
C LYS A 379 3.56 111.78 -32.18
N THR A 380 4.89 111.77 -32.08
CA THR A 380 5.74 112.93 -32.39
C THR A 380 5.54 113.40 -33.83
N THR A 381 5.50 112.46 -34.77
CA THR A 381 5.26 112.74 -36.19
C THR A 381 3.86 113.30 -36.43
N GLN A 382 2.84 112.78 -35.76
CA GLN A 382 1.47 113.32 -35.82
C GLN A 382 1.39 114.75 -35.27
N GLU A 383 2.06 115.04 -34.15
CA GLU A 383 2.15 116.38 -33.58
C GLU A 383 2.84 117.36 -34.55
N GLN A 384 3.94 116.95 -35.18
CA GLN A 384 4.63 117.74 -36.21
C GLN A 384 3.73 118.00 -37.43
N LEU A 385 2.98 116.99 -37.89
CA LEU A 385 2.05 117.13 -39.01
C LEU A 385 0.93 118.13 -38.68
N GLN A 386 0.39 118.09 -37.46
CA GLN A 386 -0.61 119.05 -36.99
C GLN A 386 -0.07 120.48 -36.94
N GLN A 387 1.18 120.67 -36.48
CA GLN A 387 1.84 121.99 -36.52
C GLN A 387 1.97 122.52 -37.95
N LEU A 388 2.45 121.70 -38.89
CA LEU A 388 2.55 122.07 -40.31
C LEU A 388 1.18 122.41 -40.94
N GLN A 389 0.13 121.70 -40.56
CA GLN A 389 -1.24 122.02 -41.00
C GLN A 389 -1.76 123.33 -40.41
N GLN A 390 -1.38 123.68 -39.17
CA GLN A 390 -1.69 124.97 -38.58
C GLN A 390 -0.91 126.12 -39.25
N GLU A 391 0.35 125.89 -39.66
CA GLU A 391 1.11 126.88 -40.43
C GLU A 391 0.49 127.15 -41.81
N GLN A 392 -0.06 126.14 -42.50
CA GLN A 392 -0.77 126.32 -43.78
C GLN A 392 -2.15 126.99 -43.66
N THR A 393 -2.78 127.00 -42.48
CA THR A 393 -4.07 127.68 -42.25
C THR A 393 -3.93 129.14 -41.79
N THR A 394 -2.71 129.64 -41.62
CA THR A 394 -2.46 131.10 -41.55
C THR A 394 -2.41 131.71 -42.97
N PRO A 395 -3.27 132.69 -43.31
CA PRO A 395 -3.39 133.16 -44.69
C PRO A 395 -2.22 134.06 -45.08
N LYS A 396 -1.36 133.59 -46.00
CA LYS A 396 -0.60 134.46 -46.90
C LYS A 396 -0.82 134.03 -48.35
N SER A 397 -1.11 135.05 -49.15
CA SER A 397 -1.57 135.05 -50.53
C SER A 397 -0.64 134.37 -51.55
N SER A 398 -1.28 133.68 -52.50
CA SER A 398 -0.89 133.38 -53.89
C SER A 398 -0.22 132.02 -54.20
N PRO A 399 -0.62 131.36 -55.32
CA PRO A 399 -0.35 129.94 -55.56
C PRO A 399 0.83 129.73 -56.51
N ASN A 400 1.71 128.79 -56.14
CA ASN A 400 2.35 127.76 -56.98
C ASN A 400 3.75 127.48 -56.43
N HIS A 401 3.90 126.46 -55.58
CA HIS A 401 5.07 125.56 -55.51
C HIS A 401 4.79 124.31 -54.63
N SER A 402 3.54 123.84 -54.56
CA SER A 402 3.15 122.68 -53.73
C SER A 402 3.61 121.32 -54.29
N SER A 403 4.06 121.24 -55.55
CA SER A 403 4.31 119.95 -56.21
C SER A 403 5.61 119.24 -55.80
N ALA A 404 6.65 119.97 -55.37
CA ALA A 404 7.95 119.37 -55.10
C ALA A 404 8.05 118.74 -53.69
N HIS A 405 7.48 119.41 -52.67
CA HIS A 405 7.56 118.93 -51.29
C HIS A 405 6.66 117.71 -51.02
N VAL A 406 5.47 117.66 -51.64
CA VAL A 406 4.55 116.51 -51.50
C VAL A 406 5.18 115.24 -52.12
N LYS A 407 5.91 115.36 -53.23
CA LYS A 407 6.63 114.24 -53.85
C LYS A 407 7.83 113.77 -53.03
N MET A 408 8.51 114.68 -52.32
CA MET A 408 9.62 114.34 -51.44
C MET A 408 9.14 113.63 -50.17
N LEU A 409 8.02 114.07 -49.58
CA LEU A 409 7.40 113.43 -48.43
C LEU A 409 6.81 112.05 -48.75
N ALA A 410 6.20 111.87 -49.93
CA ALA A 410 5.74 110.55 -50.38
C ALA A 410 6.89 109.55 -50.57
N LYS A 411 8.09 110.03 -50.92
CA LYS A 411 9.29 109.20 -51.06
C LYS A 411 9.87 108.79 -49.70
N ILE A 412 9.87 109.68 -48.71
CA ILE A 412 10.32 109.37 -47.35
C ILE A 412 9.38 108.34 -46.69
N ILE A 413 8.06 108.49 -46.88
CA ILE A 413 7.06 107.54 -46.36
C ILE A 413 7.23 106.12 -46.96
N ALA A 414 7.67 106.02 -48.22
CA ALA A 414 7.94 104.73 -48.87
C ALA A 414 9.27 104.08 -48.41
N GLU A 415 10.22 104.87 -47.91
CA GLU A 415 11.54 104.38 -47.46
C GLU A 415 11.58 104.07 -45.94
N THR A 416 10.59 104.52 -45.15
CA THR A 416 10.55 104.32 -43.68
C THR A 416 9.61 103.20 -43.19
N LEU A 417 8.91 102.51 -44.09
CA LEU A 417 8.15 101.30 -43.73
C LEU A 417 9.06 100.08 -43.92
N PRO A 418 9.45 99.35 -42.86
CA PRO A 418 10.10 98.06 -43.05
C PRO A 418 9.11 97.10 -43.71
N ASP A 419 9.56 96.42 -44.78
CA ASP A 419 8.84 95.31 -45.41
C ASP A 419 8.49 94.27 -44.33
N SER A 420 7.20 93.91 -44.31
CA SER A 420 6.55 92.94 -43.42
C SER A 420 7.18 91.56 -43.41
#